data_AF-A0A482Z7Y1-F1
#
_entry.id   AF-A0A482Z7Y1-F1
#
_cell.length_a   1.000
_cell.length_b   1.000
_cell.length_c   1.000
_cell.angle_alpha   90.00
_cell.angle_beta   90.00
_cell.angle_gamma   90.00
#
_symmetry.space_group_name_H-M   'P 1'
#
loop_
_entity.id
_entity.type
_entity.pdbx_description
1 polymer ?
#
loop_
_entity_poly.entity_id
_entity_poly.type
_entity_poly.pdbx_seq_one_letter_code
_entity_poly.pdbx_strand_id
1 'polypeptide(L)'
;MNGIFASIFLALIAATLCWEFPGHPGTDCPTTLKIMSEDPERRWMLPKCEDDGTFIAMQCFPGTTACMCVAADGSPLTLPGFVNVTACECFTEYYKMWLKSEKLTSSTKMC
;
A
#
# COMPACT_ATOMS: atom_id res chain seq x y z
N MET A 1 40.31 5.34 28.00
CA MET A 1 38.97 5.27 27.38
C MET A 1 39.06 4.39 26.13
N ASN A 2 39.65 3.21 26.23
CA ASN A 2 39.06 1.92 26.62
C ASN A 2 38.02 1.48 25.57
N GLY A 3 38.49 0.68 24.61
CA GLY A 3 37.80 0.25 23.38
C GLY A 3 36.42 -0.40 23.54
N ILE A 4 35.98 -0.64 24.78
CA ILE A 4 34.61 -1.00 25.13
C ILE A 4 33.61 0.06 24.65
N PHE A 5 33.92 1.35 24.84
CA PHE A 5 33.04 2.43 24.36
C PHE A 5 32.96 2.47 22.83
N ALA A 6 34.07 2.24 22.13
CA ALA A 6 34.09 2.20 20.66
C ALA A 6 33.24 1.04 20.11
N SER A 7 33.31 -0.14 20.72
CA SER A 7 32.48 -1.30 20.33
C SER A 7 31.00 -1.08 20.62
N ILE A 8 30.66 -0.44 21.74
CA ILE A 8 29.27 -0.10 22.07
C ILE A 8 28.72 0.92 21.08
N PHE A 9 29.47 1.97 20.75
CA PHE A 9 29.05 2.96 19.76
C PHE A 9 28.85 2.35 18.37
N LEU A 10 29.75 1.47 17.92
CA LEU A 10 29.59 0.75 16.65
C LEU A 10 28.36 -0.16 16.63
N ALA A 11 28.10 -0.89 17.71
CA ALA A 11 26.93 -1.77 17.82
C ALA A 11 25.61 -0.99 17.88
N LEU A 12 25.59 0.15 18.59
CA LEU A 12 24.41 1.02 18.65
C LEU A 12 24.12 1.68 17.29
N ILE A 13 25.15 2.13 16.58
CA ILE A 13 24.98 2.68 15.23
C ILE A 13 24.42 1.63 14.28
N ALA A 14 24.95 0.39 14.29
CA ALA A 14 24.44 -0.70 13.47
C ALA A 14 22.96 -1.03 13.77
N ALA A 15 22.56 -1.02 15.04
CA ALA A 15 21.16 -1.24 15.43
C ALA A 15 20.22 -0.09 14.99
N THR A 16 20.72 1.15 14.92
CA THR A 16 19.95 2.29 14.41
C THR A 16 19.88 2.37 12.89
N LEU A 17 20.90 1.84 12.18
CA LEU A 17 20.96 1.86 10.72
C LEU A 17 20.22 0.67 10.07
N CYS A 18 20.10 -0.47 10.75
CA CYS A 18 19.35 -1.64 10.28
C CYS A 18 17.92 -1.74 10.86
N TRP A 19 17.21 -0.62 11.06
CA TRP A 19 15.79 -0.70 11.35
C TRP A 19 14.98 -0.87 10.05
N GLU A 20 14.72 -2.13 9.70
CA GLU A 20 13.73 -2.50 8.71
C GLU A 20 12.35 -2.09 9.26
N PHE A 21 11.69 -1.13 8.62
CA PHE A 21 10.31 -0.80 8.95
C PHE A 21 9.40 -1.83 8.27
N PRO A 22 8.63 -2.65 9.00
CA PRO A 22 7.70 -3.57 8.38
C PRO A 22 6.47 -2.77 7.93
N GLY A 23 6.50 -2.23 6.72
CA GLY A 23 5.28 -1.78 6.06
C GLY A 23 4.35 -2.98 5.91
N HIS A 24 3.09 -2.89 6.36
CA HIS A 24 2.11 -3.97 6.28
C HIS A 24 1.78 -4.29 4.82
N PRO A 25 2.21 -5.45 4.29
CA PRO A 25 1.74 -5.90 3.00
C PRO A 25 0.60 -6.91 3.22
N GLY A 26 -0.13 -7.21 2.16
CA GLY A 26 -0.28 -8.62 1.87
C GLY A 26 -1.51 -9.30 2.42
N THR A 27 -2.65 -8.96 1.84
CA THR A 27 -3.50 -10.01 1.31
C THR A 27 -3.87 -9.66 -0.13
N ASP A 28 -3.77 -10.64 -1.02
CA ASP A 28 -4.24 -10.53 -2.40
C ASP A 28 -5.72 -10.16 -2.46
N CYS A 29 -6.16 -9.61 -3.60
CA CYS A 29 -7.54 -9.19 -3.75
C CYS A 29 -8.54 -10.35 -3.51
N PRO A 30 -8.33 -11.57 -4.04
CA PRO A 30 -9.22 -12.72 -3.78
C PRO A 30 -9.37 -13.04 -2.29
N THR A 31 -8.28 -13.05 -1.54
CA THR A 31 -8.32 -13.24 -0.08
C THR A 31 -9.13 -12.14 0.61
N THR A 32 -8.90 -10.88 0.23
CA THR A 32 -9.63 -9.73 0.79
C THR A 32 -11.12 -9.80 0.47
N LEU A 33 -11.47 -10.13 -0.77
CA LEU A 33 -12.84 -10.32 -1.23
C LEU A 33 -13.56 -11.39 -0.40
N LYS A 34 -12.89 -12.52 -0.14
CA LYS A 34 -13.46 -13.59 0.70
C LYS A 34 -13.75 -13.09 2.11
N ILE A 35 -12.76 -12.47 2.76
CA ILE A 35 -12.89 -11.92 4.12
C ILE A 35 -14.05 -10.91 4.19
N MET A 36 -14.12 -9.98 3.24
CA MET A 36 -15.18 -8.96 3.20
C MET A 36 -16.56 -9.54 2.85
N SER A 37 -16.63 -10.64 2.11
CA SER A 37 -17.90 -11.30 1.78
C SER A 37 -18.54 -12.01 2.98
N GLU A 38 -17.69 -12.59 3.83
CA GLU A 38 -18.07 -13.29 5.05
C GLU A 38 -18.48 -12.29 6.15
N ASP A 39 -17.96 -11.06 6.11
CA ASP A 39 -18.28 -9.99 7.05
C ASP A 39 -19.54 -9.19 6.62
N PRO A 40 -20.65 -9.29 7.37
CA PRO A 40 -21.88 -8.56 7.06
C PRO A 40 -21.72 -7.04 7.11
N GLU A 41 -20.78 -6.50 7.89
CA GLU A 41 -20.54 -5.05 7.98
C GLU A 41 -19.72 -4.51 6.81
N ARG A 42 -19.00 -5.36 6.07
CA ARG A 42 -18.13 -4.97 4.95
C ARG A 42 -18.64 -5.40 3.58
N ARG A 43 -19.71 -6.19 3.52
CA ARG A 43 -20.32 -6.68 2.27
C ARG A 43 -20.83 -5.57 1.34
N TRP A 44 -21.01 -4.35 1.85
CA TRP A 44 -21.39 -3.20 1.03
C TRP A 44 -20.24 -2.68 0.14
N MET A 45 -19.00 -3.15 0.34
CA MET A 45 -17.82 -2.70 -0.40
C MET A 45 -16.92 -3.87 -0.85
N LEU A 46 -17.51 -4.86 -1.53
CA LEU A 46 -16.74 -5.98 -2.05
C LEU A 46 -15.77 -5.52 -3.16
N PRO A 47 -14.45 -5.74 -3.00
CA PRO A 47 -13.47 -5.33 -4.00
C PRO A 47 -13.56 -6.22 -5.24
N LYS A 48 -13.33 -5.64 -6.40
CA LYS A 48 -13.16 -6.40 -7.64
C LYS A 48 -11.68 -6.71 -7.86
N CYS A 49 -11.41 -7.94 -8.25
CA CYS A 49 -10.08 -8.44 -8.50
C CYS A 49 -9.83 -8.60 -9.99
N GLU A 50 -8.60 -8.37 -10.39
CA GLU A 50 -8.09 -8.61 -11.73
C GLU A 50 -7.63 -10.08 -11.85
N ASP A 51 -7.43 -10.59 -13.07
CA ASP A 51 -7.12 -12.01 -13.30
C ASP A 51 -5.77 -12.44 -12.69
N ASP A 52 -4.88 -11.49 -12.45
CA ASP A 52 -3.59 -11.68 -11.79
C ASP A 52 -3.68 -11.71 -10.25
N GLY A 53 -4.88 -11.48 -9.68
CA GLY A 53 -5.14 -11.43 -8.24
C GLY A 53 -4.91 -10.06 -7.60
N THR A 54 -4.60 -9.02 -8.39
CA THR A 54 -4.50 -7.64 -7.91
C THR A 54 -5.87 -6.96 -7.84
N PHE A 55 -5.91 -5.79 -7.22
CA PHE A 55 -7.13 -4.98 -7.13
C PHE A 55 -7.36 -4.22 -8.43
N ILE A 56 -8.58 -4.31 -8.99
CA ILE A 56 -8.96 -3.48 -10.13
C ILE A 56 -8.86 -2.01 -9.74
N ALA A 57 -8.19 -1.21 -10.58
CA ALA A 57 -7.90 0.18 -10.30
C ALA A 57 -9.15 1.01 -9.98
N MET A 58 -10.31 0.72 -10.59
CA MET A 58 -11.58 1.40 -10.32
C MET A 58 -12.51 0.52 -9.47
N GLN A 59 -12.82 0.98 -8.26
CA GLN A 59 -13.75 0.33 -7.33
C GLN A 59 -14.99 1.20 -7.15
N CYS A 60 -16.15 0.67 -7.51
CA CYS A 60 -17.43 1.37 -7.41
C CYS A 60 -18.32 0.71 -6.37
N PHE A 61 -18.93 1.51 -5.50
CA PHE A 61 -19.74 1.01 -4.39
C PHE A 61 -21.16 0.71 -4.86
N PRO A 62 -21.66 -0.54 -4.71
CA PRO A 62 -23.02 -0.90 -5.07
C PRO A 62 -24.04 -0.08 -4.26
N GLY A 63 -25.04 0.49 -4.94
CA GLY A 63 -26.05 1.33 -4.31
C GLY A 63 -25.71 2.82 -4.25
N THR A 64 -24.51 3.23 -4.68
CA THR A 64 -24.14 4.64 -4.86
C THR A 64 -23.63 4.89 -6.28
N THR A 65 -23.55 6.16 -6.67
CA THR A 65 -22.87 6.58 -7.92
C THR A 65 -21.39 6.90 -7.70
N ALA A 66 -20.87 6.65 -6.49
CA ALA A 66 -19.50 6.97 -6.13
C ALA A 66 -18.56 5.83 -6.53
N CYS A 67 -17.52 6.18 -7.28
CA CYS A 67 -16.38 5.32 -7.56
C CYS A 67 -15.12 5.94 -6.96
N MET A 68 -14.16 5.09 -6.62
CA MET A 68 -12.83 5.49 -6.17
C MET A 68 -11.77 4.73 -6.94
N CYS A 69 -10.57 5.30 -7.00
CA CYS A 69 -9.40 4.64 -7.54
C CYS A 69 -8.61 4.00 -6.42
N VAL A 70 -8.17 2.77 -6.64
CA VAL A 70 -7.25 2.03 -5.78
C VAL A 70 -6.01 1.64 -6.59
N ALA A 71 -4.90 1.44 -5.92
CA ALA A 71 -3.72 0.84 -6.51
C ALA A 71 -3.82 -0.69 -6.51
N ALA A 72 -2.92 -1.35 -7.24
CA ALA A 72 -2.90 -2.80 -7.40
C ALA A 72 -2.73 -3.58 -6.08
N ASP A 73 -2.20 -2.91 -5.04
CA ASP A 73 -2.06 -3.41 -3.67
C ASP A 73 -3.31 -3.20 -2.80
N GLY A 74 -4.31 -2.48 -3.30
CA GLY A 74 -5.53 -2.13 -2.58
C GLY A 74 -5.50 -0.75 -1.91
N SER A 75 -4.41 0.01 -2.04
CA SER A 75 -4.28 1.35 -1.45
C SER A 75 -5.25 2.34 -2.11
N PRO A 76 -6.10 3.08 -1.35
CA PRO A 76 -7.02 4.06 -1.92
C PRO A 76 -6.27 5.29 -2.42
N LEU A 77 -6.40 5.59 -3.72
CA LEU A 77 -5.78 6.75 -4.38
C LEU A 77 -6.70 7.97 -4.39
N THR A 78 -8.02 7.76 -4.37
CA THR A 78 -9.01 8.85 -4.36
C THR A 78 -10.12 8.57 -3.36
N LEU A 79 -10.82 9.64 -2.95
CA LEU A 79 -11.97 9.56 -2.04
C LEU A 79 -13.28 9.40 -2.83
N PRO A 80 -14.13 8.41 -2.49
CA PRO A 80 -15.42 8.23 -3.15
C PRO A 80 -16.36 9.40 -2.88
N GLY A 81 -17.02 9.90 -3.93
CA GLY A 81 -18.05 10.94 -3.84
C GLY A 81 -17.51 12.38 -3.75
N PHE A 82 -16.21 12.58 -3.51
CA PHE A 82 -15.57 13.90 -3.58
C PHE A 82 -15.06 14.21 -4.99
N VAL A 83 -14.59 13.19 -5.70
CA VAL A 83 -14.07 13.31 -7.07
C VAL A 83 -14.89 12.41 -7.98
N ASN A 84 -15.43 12.96 -9.07
CA ASN A 84 -16.05 12.16 -10.12
C ASN A 84 -14.96 11.61 -11.03
N VAL A 85 -14.52 10.39 -10.74
CA VAL A 85 -13.42 9.76 -11.46
C VAL A 85 -13.97 8.89 -12.58
N THR A 86 -13.61 9.23 -13.82
CA THR A 86 -13.95 8.47 -15.03
C THR A 86 -12.84 7.54 -15.49
N ALA A 87 -11.60 7.77 -15.02
CA ALA A 87 -10.43 6.96 -15.33
C ALA A 87 -9.43 6.95 -14.17
N CYS A 88 -8.91 5.77 -13.83
CA CYS A 88 -7.93 5.59 -12.75
C CYS A 88 -6.48 5.50 -13.24
N GLU A 89 -6.25 5.46 -14.56
CA GLU A 89 -4.94 5.23 -15.16
C GLU A 89 -3.88 6.24 -14.71
N CYS A 90 -4.20 7.55 -14.78
CA CYS A 90 -3.29 8.61 -14.35
C CYS A 90 -2.93 8.50 -12.85
N PHE A 91 -3.92 8.18 -12.01
CA PHE A 91 -3.69 8.01 -10.57
C PHE A 91 -2.78 6.81 -10.29
N THR A 92 -3.02 5.68 -10.95
CA THR A 92 -2.19 4.48 -10.79
C THR A 92 -0.76 4.69 -11.29
N GLU A 93 -0.56 5.38 -12.41
CA GLU A 93 0.79 5.67 -12.91
C GLU A 93 1.53 6.65 -12.01
N TYR A 94 0.86 7.71 -11.55
CA TYR A 94 1.44 8.62 -10.57
C TYR A 94 1.84 7.89 -9.28
N TYR A 95 1.00 6.99 -8.79
CA TYR A 95 1.28 6.18 -7.61
C TYR A 95 2.48 5.23 -7.83
N LYS A 96 2.58 4.59 -9.00
CA LYS A 96 3.77 3.78 -9.37
C LYS A 96 5.05 4.61 -9.36
N MET A 97 4.99 5.84 -9.87
CA MET A 97 6.12 6.76 -9.83
C MET A 97 6.49 7.15 -8.39
N TRP A 98 5.49 7.42 -7.55
CA TRP A 98 5.70 7.73 -6.13
C TRP A 98 6.33 6.55 -5.39
N LEU A 99 5.80 5.34 -5.53
CA LEU A 99 6.40 4.12 -4.96
C LEU A 99 7.83 3.90 -5.45
N LYS A 100 8.11 4.17 -6.73
CA LYS A 100 9.48 4.11 -7.26
C LYS A 100 10.37 5.16 -6.61
N SER A 101 9.88 6.37 -6.38
CA SER A 101 10.62 7.42 -5.69
C SER A 101 10.89 7.08 -4.23
N GLU A 102 9.92 6.47 -3.53
CA GLU A 102 10.08 5.98 -2.17
C GLU A 102 11.04 4.80 -2.10
N LYS A 103 10.96 3.87 -3.05
CA LYS A 103 11.90 2.76 -3.14
C LYS A 103 13.30 3.25 -3.47
N LEU A 104 13.45 4.30 -4.27
CA LEU A 104 14.73 4.94 -4.54
C LEU A 104 15.25 5.69 -3.31
N THR A 105 14.44 6.45 -2.58
CA THR A 105 14.85 7.12 -1.33
C THR A 105 15.13 6.14 -0.20
N SER A 106 14.41 5.01 -0.16
CA SER A 106 14.69 3.86 0.71
C SER A 106 15.96 3.13 0.28
N SER A 107 16.22 3.00 -1.02
CA SER A 107 17.46 2.43 -1.56
C SER A 107 18.68 3.36 -1.42
N THR A 108 18.46 4.65 -1.12
CA THR A 108 19.51 5.59 -0.68
C THR A 108 19.74 5.56 0.84
N LYS A 109 19.05 4.69 1.59
CA LYS A 109 19.64 4.17 2.83
C LYS A 109 20.76 3.24 2.43
N MET A 110 21.91 3.87 2.20
CA MET A 110 23.19 3.20 2.17
C MET A 110 23.32 2.44 3.50
N CYS A 111 23.33 1.11 3.44
CA CYS A 111 24.06 0.35 4.44
C CYS A 111 25.50 0.88 4.53
#